data_AF-A0A1X7T5B6-F1
#
_entry.id   AF-A0A1X7T5B6-F1
#
_cell.length_a   1.000
_cell.length_b   1.000
_cell.length_c   1.000
_cell.angle_alpha   90.00
_cell.angle_beta   90.00
_cell.angle_gamma   90.00
#
_symmetry.space_group_name_H-M   'P 1'
#
loop_
_entity.id
_entity.type
_entity.pdbx_description
1 polymer ?
#
loop_
_entity_poly.entity_id
_entity_poly.type
_entity_poly.pdbx_seq_one_letter_code
_entity_poly.pdbx_strand_id
1 'polypeptide(L)' 'MRFALMEAKACLVSILRKYRFERSPDTQVPLQRKFSLTQSPKNGIYLKLIKV' A
#
# COMPACT_ATOMS: atom_id res chain seq x y z
N MET A 1 -5.52 20.00 0.81
CA MET A 1 -5.21 18.75 1.58
C MET A 1 -6.43 17.91 1.97
N ARG A 2 -7.66 18.45 2.07
CA ARG A 2 -8.85 17.67 2.49
C ARG A 2 -9.25 16.56 1.49
N PHE A 3 -9.10 16.82 0.19
CA PHE A 3 -9.45 15.87 -0.86
C PHE A 3 -8.62 14.59 -0.80
N ALA A 4 -7.29 14.69 -0.88
CA ALA A 4 -6.40 13.53 -0.87
C ALA A 4 -6.57 12.65 0.38
N LEU A 5 -6.78 13.27 1.55
CA LEU A 5 -7.02 12.52 2.79
C LEU A 5 -8.36 11.78 2.77
N MET A 6 -9.42 12.40 2.23
CA MET A 6 -10.73 11.77 2.08
C MET A 6 -10.70 10.62 1.07
N GLU A 7 -10.05 10.82 -0.07
CA GLU A 7 -9.88 9.80 -1.10
C GLU A 7 -9.11 8.58 -0.57
N ALA A 8 -7.97 8.80 0.09
CA ALA A 8 -7.17 7.73 0.67
C ALA A 8 -7.95 6.94 1.73
N LYS A 9 -8.70 7.63 2.60
CA LYS A 9 -9.54 6.96 3.61
C LYS A 9 -10.68 6.16 2.98
N ALA A 10 -11.37 6.70 2.00
CA ALA A 10 -12.46 6.01 1.31
C ALA A 10 -11.94 4.74 0.61
N CYS A 11 -10.79 4.85 -0.07
CA CYS A 11 -10.10 3.73 -0.70
C CYS A 11 -9.74 2.65 0.35
N LEU A 12 -9.04 3.03 1.43
CA LEU A 12 -8.63 2.10 2.48
C LEU A 12 -9.82 1.38 3.12
N VAL A 13 -10.89 2.09 3.47
CA VAL A 13 -12.10 1.47 4.05
C VAL A 13 -12.72 0.47 3.08
N SER A 14 -12.78 0.78 1.78
CA SER A 14 -13.39 -0.12 0.79
C SER A 14 -12.61 -1.43 0.62
N ILE A 15 -11.28 -1.39 0.71
CA ILE A 15 -10.44 -2.58 0.52
C ILE A 15 -10.33 -3.36 1.83
N LEU A 16 -10.09 -2.70 2.96
CA LEU A 16 -9.93 -3.35 4.27
C LEU A 16 -11.21 -4.04 4.77
N ARG A 17 -12.39 -3.62 4.31
CA ARG A 17 -13.66 -4.31 4.60
C ARG A 17 -13.81 -5.65 3.88
N LYS A 18 -13.06 -5.88 2.81
CA LYS A 18 -13.18 -7.05 1.94
C LYS A 18 -11.95 -7.96 2.00
N TYR A 19 -10.80 -7.40 2.37
CA TYR A 19 -9.53 -8.10 2.32
C TYR A 19 -8.67 -7.83 3.55
N ARG A 20 -8.03 -8.88 4.04
CA ARG A 20 -6.91 -8.82 4.96
C ARG A 20 -5.62 -8.83 4.15
N PHE A 21 -4.71 -7.93 4.49
CA PHE A 21 -3.39 -7.87 3.86
C PHE A 21 -2.37 -8.66 4.66
N GLU A 22 -1.64 -9.54 3.99
CA GLU A 22 -0.48 -10.22 4.54
C GLU A 22 0.77 -9.89 3.74
N ARG A 23 1.93 -9.94 4.39
CA ARG A 23 3.21 -9.67 3.75
C ARG A 23 3.53 -10.77 2.74
N SER A 24 3.79 -10.40 1.48
CA SER A 24 4.40 -11.35 0.53
C SER A 24 5.89 -11.53 0.86
N PRO A 25 6.45 -12.75 0.74
CA PRO A 25 7.89 -12.95 0.80
C PRO A 25 8.67 -12.08 -0.19
N ASP A 26 8.04 -11.71 -1.32
CA ASP A 26 8.65 -10.90 -2.39
C ASP A 26 8.80 -9.41 -2.03
N THR A 27 8.13 -8.95 -0.97
CA THR A 27 8.33 -7.58 -0.50
C THR A 27 9.70 -7.44 0.13
N GLN A 28 10.48 -6.46 -0.34
CA GLN A 28 11.76 -6.13 0.27
C GLN A 28 11.57 -5.61 1.70
N VAL A 29 12.33 -6.17 2.65
CA VAL A 29 12.41 -5.69 4.04
C VAL A 29 13.88 -5.54 4.43
N PRO A 30 14.34 -4.36 4.88
CA PRO A 30 13.60 -3.09 4.98
C PRO A 30 13.31 -2.46 3.60
N LEU A 31 12.26 -1.65 3.51
CA LEU A 31 11.89 -0.95 2.28
C LEU A 31 12.95 0.09 1.90
N GLN A 32 13.53 -0.03 0.70
CA GLN A 32 14.40 1.00 0.14
C GLN A 32 13.57 2.00 -0.67
N ARG A 33 13.85 3.30 -0.50
CA ARG A 33 13.18 4.39 -1.23
C ARG A 33 13.96 4.79 -2.47
N LYS A 34 13.25 5.13 -3.54
CA LYS A 34 13.78 5.84 -4.70
C LYS A 34 13.26 7.28 -4.68
N PHE A 35 14.15 8.23 -4.93
CA PHE A 35 13.79 9.63 -5.15
C PHE A 35 13.74 9.88 -6.66
N SER A 36 12.56 10.26 -7.14
CA SER A 36 12.33 10.79 -8.48
C SER A 36 11.48 12.05 -8.31
N LEU A 37 10.44 12.26 -9.11
CA LEU A 37 9.46 13.34 -8.89
C LEU A 37 8.65 13.15 -7.59
N THR A 38 8.37 11.90 -7.21
CA THR A 38 7.73 11.52 -5.94
C THR A 38 8.57 10.46 -5.23
N GLN A 39 8.38 10.31 -3.91
CA GLN A 39 9.01 9.22 -3.15
C GLN A 39 8.23 7.93 -3.35
N SER A 40 8.90 6.88 -3.82
CA SER A 40 8.29 5.57 -4.00
C SER A 40 9.25 4.43 -3.59
N PRO A 41 8.73 3.23 -3.28
CA PRO A 41 9.55 2.05 -3.04
C PRO A 41 10.37 1.68 -4.28
N LYS A 42 11.66 1.35 -4.10
CA LYS A 42 12.56 1.00 -5.21
C LYS A 42 12.11 -0.25 -5.95
N ASN A 43 11.63 -1.26 -5.21
CA ASN A 43 11.28 -2.59 -5.72
C ASN A 43 9.78 -2.90 -5.57
N GLY A 44 8.91 -1.88 -5.45
CA GLY A 44 7.47 -2.07 -5.22
C GLY A 44 7.12 -2.61 -3.83
N ILE A 45 5.82 -2.86 -3.60
CA ILE A 45 5.27 -3.51 -2.39
C ILE A 45 4.33 -4.62 -2.86
N TYR A 46 4.62 -5.85 -2.45
CA TYR A 46 3.85 -7.05 -2.77
C TYR A 46 3.11 -7.54 -1.53
N LEU A 47 1.78 -7.54 -1.60
CA LEU A 47 0.91 -7.99 -0.52
C LEU A 47 0.09 -9.19 -0.99
N LYS A 48 -0.14 -10.14 -0.09
CA LYS A 48 -1.13 -11.20 -0.27
C LYS A 48 -2.48 -10.68 0.19
N LEU A 49 -3.50 -10.87 -0.65
CA LEU A 49 -4.88 -10.48 -0.36
C LEU A 49 -5.68 -11.71 0.07
N ILE A 50 -6.16 -11.72 1.30
CA ILE A 50 -7.05 -12.77 1.82
C ILE A 50 -8.45 -12.17 1.93
N LYS A 51 -9.44 -12.77 1.26
CA LYS A 51 -10.83 -12.30 1.35
C LYS A 51 -11.39 -12.55 2.74
N VAL A 52 -12.00 -11.52 3.34
CA VAL A 52 -12.68 -11.58 4.65
C VAL A 52 -14.16 -11.90 4.45
#